data_AF-A0AAU4H209-F1
#
_entry.id   AF-A0AAU4H209-F1
#
_cell.length_a   1.000
_cell.length_b   1.000
_cell.length_c   1.000
_cell.angle_alpha   90.00
_cell.angle_beta   90.00
_cell.angle_gamma   90.00
#
_symmetry.space_group_name_H-M   'P 1'
#
loop_
_entity.id
_entity.type
_entity.pdbx_description
1 polymer ?
#
loop_
_entity_poly.entity_id
_entity_poly.type
_entity_poly.pdbx_seq_one_letter_code
_entity_poly.pdbx_strand_id
1 'polypeptide(L)'
;MRMRTLLTSLATVVAVTGGLALTAPAASGSTGAAAPLADPSVAPGGNFDLGVWQLQEPIGSPGSPTTISSSRLQGANGFQDSYFYTDTRDGAMTFWAPEKGVTTPNSNYARSELREMNRSGSAADWSLSGTHTMKATLRVVSVTSNVCVGQIHLGSGGTSTKPLLELYYRSSGDIVLGTENSPSGGQTLHTVGNVSVGKTWSYTIGVSGGNTINLTVNGSTTHYAIPSSFNAYKQYFKAGSYNQSSSDSTTKGARVAFYGLTVAHS
;
A
#
# COMPACT_ATOMS: atom_id res chain seq x y z
N MET A 1 39.42 -54.71 -63.56
CA MET A 1 38.57 -53.98 -64.53
C MET A 1 37.40 -53.36 -63.77
N ARG A 2 37.26 -52.04 -63.93
CA ARG A 2 36.12 -51.16 -63.61
C ARG A 2 35.76 -50.84 -62.15
N MET A 3 35.97 -49.56 -61.86
CA MET A 3 35.44 -48.70 -60.81
C MET A 3 33.98 -48.30 -61.10
N ARG A 4 33.25 -48.02 -60.00
CA ARG A 4 32.07 -47.12 -59.84
C ARG A 4 30.76 -47.61 -60.49
N THR A 5 29.60 -47.50 -59.84
CA THR A 5 28.92 -46.23 -59.58
C THR A 5 27.76 -46.39 -58.58
N LEU A 6 27.48 -45.29 -57.89
CA LEU A 6 26.46 -45.02 -56.89
C LEU A 6 25.01 -44.88 -57.44
N LEU A 7 24.08 -44.85 -56.47
CA LEU A 7 22.86 -44.01 -56.33
C LEU A 7 21.46 -44.64 -56.60
N THR A 8 20.74 -44.73 -55.47
CA THR A 8 19.36 -44.28 -55.17
C THR A 8 18.15 -44.94 -55.83
N SER A 9 17.31 -45.54 -54.97
CA SER A 9 15.90 -45.79 -55.22
C SER A 9 15.05 -45.09 -54.14
N LEU A 10 14.11 -44.25 -54.59
CA LEU A 10 13.01 -43.70 -53.80
C LEU A 10 12.11 -44.83 -53.28
N ALA A 11 11.66 -44.72 -52.03
CA ALA A 11 10.54 -45.51 -51.51
C ALA A 11 9.52 -44.58 -50.83
N THR A 12 8.31 -44.61 -51.36
CA THR A 12 7.11 -43.92 -50.88
C THR A 12 6.63 -44.60 -49.58
N VAL A 13 6.43 -43.85 -48.51
CA VAL A 13 5.83 -44.35 -47.26
C VAL A 13 4.45 -43.74 -47.08
N VAL A 14 3.45 -44.62 -47.01
CA VAL A 14 2.06 -44.32 -46.64
C VAL A 14 2.00 -44.08 -45.13
N ALA A 15 1.53 -42.90 -44.70
CA ALA A 15 1.32 -42.58 -43.30
C ALA A 15 -0.08 -43.04 -42.85
N VAL A 16 -0.12 -43.95 -41.87
CA VAL A 16 -1.32 -44.30 -41.12
C VAL A 16 -1.35 -43.41 -39.87
N THR A 17 -2.30 -42.47 -39.79
CA THR A 17 -2.51 -41.64 -38.60
C THR A 17 -3.35 -42.40 -37.58
N GLY A 18 -2.69 -42.96 -36.55
CA GLY A 18 -3.32 -43.43 -35.32
C GLY A 18 -3.52 -42.25 -34.35
N GLY A 19 -4.77 -41.97 -33.96
CA GLY A 19 -5.10 -40.93 -32.99
C GLY A 19 -4.75 -41.38 -31.56
N LEU A 20 -3.75 -40.72 -30.95
CA LEU A 20 -3.60 -40.68 -29.50
C LEU A 20 -4.41 -39.50 -28.95
N ALA A 21 -5.46 -39.79 -28.18
CA ALA A 21 -6.15 -38.79 -27.38
C ALA A 21 -5.30 -38.49 -26.13
N LEU A 22 -4.58 -37.37 -26.15
CA LEU A 22 -3.97 -36.77 -24.96
C LEU A 22 -5.02 -35.88 -24.28
N THR A 23 -5.60 -36.37 -23.20
CA THR A 23 -6.43 -35.54 -22.30
C THR A 23 -5.53 -34.58 -21.53
N ALA A 24 -5.50 -33.31 -21.95
CA ALA A 24 -4.89 -32.24 -21.16
C ALA A 24 -5.76 -31.96 -19.90
N PRO A 25 -5.17 -31.73 -18.71
CA PRO A 25 -5.93 -31.22 -17.59
C PRO A 25 -6.37 -29.79 -17.92
N ALA A 26 -7.68 -29.52 -17.81
CA ALA A 26 -8.20 -28.18 -17.87
C ALA A 26 -7.60 -27.37 -16.71
N ALA A 27 -6.72 -26.43 -17.05
CA ALA A 27 -6.31 -25.41 -16.11
C ALA A 27 -7.55 -24.56 -15.81
N SER A 28 -8.14 -24.75 -14.63
CA SER A 28 -9.14 -23.86 -14.06
C SER A 28 -8.49 -22.51 -13.80
N GLY A 29 -8.41 -21.69 -14.83
CA GLY A 29 -8.07 -20.28 -14.69
C GLY A 29 -9.16 -19.64 -13.85
N SER A 30 -8.85 -19.35 -12.59
CA SER A 30 -9.61 -18.39 -11.81
C SER A 30 -9.47 -17.05 -12.51
N THR A 31 -10.42 -16.70 -13.38
CA THR A 31 -10.62 -15.33 -13.80
C THR A 31 -11.04 -14.58 -12.54
N GLY A 32 -10.06 -14.03 -11.81
CA GLY A 32 -10.32 -13.06 -10.77
C GLY A 32 -11.15 -11.97 -11.42
N ALA A 33 -12.43 -11.89 -11.07
CA ALA A 33 -13.28 -10.80 -11.51
C ALA A 33 -12.54 -9.51 -11.14
N ALA A 34 -12.19 -8.70 -12.15
CA ALA A 34 -11.66 -7.38 -11.90
C ALA A 34 -12.64 -6.69 -10.96
N ALA A 35 -12.15 -6.22 -9.81
CA ALA A 35 -12.95 -5.35 -8.96
C ALA A 35 -13.55 -4.25 -9.85
N PRO A 36 -14.82 -3.85 -9.63
CA PRO A 36 -15.41 -2.74 -10.39
C PRO A 36 -14.41 -1.59 -10.40
N LEU A 37 -14.07 -1.08 -11.58
CA LEU A 37 -13.24 0.12 -11.67
C LEU A 37 -13.94 1.22 -10.86
N ALA A 38 -13.20 1.87 -9.97
CA ALA A 38 -13.71 2.99 -9.19
C ALA A 38 -14.27 4.07 -10.15
N ASP A 39 -15.38 4.71 -9.78
CA ASP A 39 -16.04 5.71 -10.62
C ASP A 39 -15.14 6.97 -10.69
N PRO A 40 -14.57 7.30 -11.85
CA PRO A 40 -13.65 8.43 -11.98
C PRO A 40 -14.35 9.80 -11.90
N SER A 41 -15.70 9.84 -11.87
CA SER A 41 -16.49 11.07 -11.85
C SER A 41 -16.85 11.55 -10.44
N VAL A 42 -16.60 10.74 -9.41
CA VAL A 42 -16.91 11.07 -8.01
C VAL A 42 -15.64 11.31 -7.19
N ALA A 43 -15.77 12.07 -6.10
CA ALA A 43 -14.69 12.25 -5.14
C ALA A 43 -14.29 10.92 -4.47
N PRO A 44 -13.10 10.82 -3.84
CA PRO A 44 -12.63 9.57 -3.26
C PRO A 44 -13.63 8.90 -2.30
N GLY A 45 -14.37 9.68 -1.51
CA GLY A 45 -15.39 9.17 -0.59
C GLY A 45 -16.63 8.54 -1.24
N GLY A 46 -16.81 8.70 -2.56
CA GLY A 46 -17.83 7.98 -3.32
C GLY A 46 -17.40 6.56 -3.68
N ASN A 47 -16.09 6.33 -3.75
CA ASN A 47 -15.49 5.04 -4.12
C ASN A 47 -14.94 4.27 -2.90
N PHE A 48 -14.58 4.97 -1.83
CA PHE A 48 -13.96 4.40 -0.63
C PHE A 48 -14.79 4.73 0.61
N ASP A 49 -14.83 3.79 1.55
CA ASP A 49 -15.41 4.03 2.87
C ASP A 49 -14.49 4.92 3.73
N LEU A 50 -14.64 6.24 3.58
CA LEU A 50 -13.87 7.24 4.33
C LEU A 50 -14.49 7.62 5.68
N GLY A 51 -15.55 6.93 6.09
CA GLY A 51 -16.22 7.13 7.39
C GLY A 51 -15.38 6.78 8.62
N VAL A 52 -14.22 6.16 8.41
CA VAL A 52 -13.26 5.74 9.46
C VAL A 52 -11.90 6.39 9.26
N TRP A 53 -11.84 7.53 8.57
CA TRP A 53 -10.59 8.23 8.28
C TRP A 53 -10.74 9.73 8.44
N GLN A 54 -9.67 10.40 8.87
CA GLN A 54 -9.45 11.83 8.63
C GLN A 54 -8.22 11.98 7.73
N LEU A 55 -8.12 13.06 6.97
CA LEU A 55 -7.00 13.32 6.08
C LEU A 55 -6.13 14.43 6.63
N GLN A 56 -4.81 14.23 6.66
CA GLN A 56 -3.82 15.28 6.89
C GLN A 56 -3.21 15.71 5.57
N GLU A 57 -3.23 17.00 5.25
CA GLU A 57 -2.72 17.56 3.99
C GLU A 57 -1.41 18.34 4.17
N PRO A 58 -0.58 18.47 3.12
CA PRO A 58 0.72 19.11 3.20
C PRO A 58 0.65 20.66 3.16
N ILE A 59 -0.47 21.23 3.62
CA ILE A 59 -0.76 22.67 3.67
C ILE A 59 -1.25 23.07 5.06
N GLY A 60 -1.33 24.36 5.36
CA GLY A 60 -1.72 24.87 6.67
C GLY A 60 -0.69 25.86 7.21
N SER A 61 -0.64 26.01 8.54
CA SER A 61 0.37 26.82 9.21
C SER A 61 1.58 25.97 9.60
N PRO A 62 2.78 26.55 9.76
CA PRO A 62 3.98 25.81 10.17
C PRO A 62 3.74 24.96 11.43
N GLY A 63 4.08 23.67 11.37
CA GLY A 63 3.85 22.72 12.46
C GLY A 63 2.40 22.25 12.61
N SER A 64 1.46 22.71 11.77
CA SER A 64 0.04 22.41 11.89
C SER A 64 -0.58 22.12 10.52
N PRO A 65 -0.39 20.90 9.97
CA PRO A 65 -1.04 20.46 8.75
C PRO A 65 -2.56 20.56 8.84
N THR A 66 -3.18 20.96 7.73
CA THR A 66 -4.63 21.01 7.59
C THR A 66 -5.19 19.61 7.73
N THR A 67 -6.22 19.46 8.56
CA THR A 67 -6.89 18.18 8.80
C THR A 67 -8.34 18.26 8.31
N ILE A 68 -8.72 17.34 7.43
CA ILE A 68 -10.07 17.20 6.90
C ILE A 68 -10.77 16.07 7.66
N SER A 69 -11.90 16.38 8.29
CA SER A 69 -12.67 15.43 9.09
C SER A 69 -13.31 14.33 8.24
N SER A 70 -13.56 13.17 8.87
CA SER A 70 -14.27 12.06 8.22
C SER A 70 -15.61 12.46 7.59
N SER A 71 -16.38 13.34 8.24
CA SER A 71 -17.66 13.82 7.73
C SER A 71 -17.52 14.57 6.39
N ARG A 72 -16.40 15.26 6.17
CA ARG A 72 -16.15 15.99 4.92
C ARG A 72 -15.62 15.09 3.82
N LEU A 73 -15.03 13.94 4.15
CA LEU A 73 -14.46 13.02 3.16
C LEU A 73 -15.49 12.14 2.47
N GLN A 74 -16.65 11.90 3.08
CA GLN A 74 -17.61 10.87 2.67
C GLN A 74 -18.48 11.26 1.46
N GLY A 75 -18.87 10.24 0.69
CA GLY A 75 -19.86 10.34 -0.39
C GLY A 75 -19.29 10.82 -1.72
N ALA A 76 -20.10 10.74 -2.77
CA ALA A 76 -19.71 11.08 -4.14
C ALA A 76 -19.24 12.53 -4.32
N ASN A 77 -19.72 13.44 -3.46
CA ASN A 77 -19.34 14.86 -3.43
C ASN A 77 -18.43 15.19 -2.24
N GLY A 78 -17.75 14.17 -1.67
CA GLY A 78 -16.81 14.34 -0.58
C GLY A 78 -15.64 15.25 -0.96
N PHE A 79 -14.83 15.60 0.04
CA PHE A 79 -13.67 16.47 -0.15
C PHE A 79 -12.68 15.86 -1.15
N GLN A 80 -12.19 16.72 -2.04
CA GLN A 80 -11.05 16.47 -2.91
C GLN A 80 -10.41 17.80 -3.31
N ASP A 81 -9.13 17.76 -3.63
CA ASP A 81 -8.33 18.90 -4.06
C ASP A 81 -7.06 18.45 -4.81
N SER A 82 -6.02 19.29 -4.89
CA SER A 82 -4.75 18.94 -5.55
C SER A 82 -3.86 17.91 -4.82
N TYR A 83 -4.10 17.68 -3.53
CA TYR A 83 -3.33 16.78 -2.66
C TYR A 83 -4.05 15.46 -2.41
N PHE A 84 -5.38 15.44 -2.55
CA PHE A 84 -6.21 14.26 -2.39
C PHE A 84 -7.38 14.27 -3.37
N TYR A 85 -7.42 13.35 -4.33
CA TYR A 85 -8.43 13.36 -5.39
C TYR A 85 -8.64 12.00 -6.04
N THR A 86 -9.75 11.85 -6.77
CA THR A 86 -9.97 10.72 -7.66
C THR A 86 -9.26 10.99 -8.99
N ASP A 87 -8.33 10.12 -9.40
CA ASP A 87 -7.71 10.24 -10.72
C ASP A 87 -8.75 9.95 -11.81
N THR A 88 -9.02 10.94 -12.66
CA THR A 88 -10.09 10.85 -13.67
C THR A 88 -9.82 9.82 -14.76
N ARG A 89 -8.60 9.27 -14.82
CA ARG A 89 -8.22 8.26 -15.82
C ARG A 89 -8.57 6.84 -15.39
N ASP A 90 -8.54 6.55 -14.09
CA ASP A 90 -8.71 5.17 -13.58
C ASP A 90 -9.46 5.06 -12.24
N GLY A 91 -9.98 6.16 -11.71
CA GLY A 91 -10.78 6.19 -10.49
C GLY A 91 -9.98 6.05 -9.19
N ALA A 92 -8.65 6.00 -9.23
CA ALA A 92 -7.85 5.76 -8.04
C ALA A 92 -7.91 6.94 -7.04
N MET A 93 -8.08 6.62 -5.76
CA MET A 93 -7.90 7.59 -4.68
C MET A 93 -6.42 7.96 -4.57
N THR A 94 -6.07 9.16 -4.99
CA THR A 94 -4.70 9.60 -5.22
C THR A 94 -4.28 10.65 -4.21
N PHE A 95 -3.13 10.41 -3.59
CA PHE A 95 -2.46 11.27 -2.64
C PHE A 95 -1.24 11.91 -3.29
N TRP A 96 -1.06 13.21 -3.08
CA TRP A 96 0.14 13.94 -3.46
C TRP A 96 0.74 14.66 -2.26
N ALA A 97 2.01 14.35 -1.97
CA ALA A 97 2.79 15.03 -0.95
C ALA A 97 4.09 15.56 -1.57
N PRO A 98 4.24 16.90 -1.73
CA PRO A 98 5.47 17.50 -2.23
C PRO A 98 6.61 17.41 -1.20
N GLU A 99 7.84 17.67 -1.63
CA GLU A 99 9.01 17.83 -0.75
C GLU A 99 8.91 19.09 0.13
N LYS A 100 8.42 20.19 -0.46
CA LYS A 100 8.07 21.42 0.24
C LYS A 100 6.58 21.42 0.61
N GLY A 101 6.27 20.94 1.80
CA GLY A 101 4.94 21.01 2.39
C GLY A 101 4.98 21.27 3.89
N VAL A 102 3.84 21.62 4.45
CA VAL A 102 3.69 21.79 5.90
C VAL A 102 3.88 20.43 6.59
N THR A 103 4.68 20.42 7.64
CA THR A 103 4.96 19.24 8.45
C THR A 103 4.32 19.36 9.83
N THR A 104 4.20 18.25 10.55
CA THR A 104 3.86 18.24 11.97
C THR A 104 5.11 18.60 12.80
N PRO A 105 4.99 19.00 14.08
CA PRO A 105 6.14 19.45 14.88
C PRO A 105 7.22 18.38 15.07
N ASN A 106 6.85 17.10 14.95
CA ASN A 106 7.72 15.95 15.17
C ASN A 106 8.11 15.24 13.87
N SER A 107 7.91 15.87 12.71
CA SER A 107 8.21 15.30 11.41
C SER A 107 8.91 16.32 10.52
N ASN A 108 9.91 15.85 9.77
CA ASN A 108 10.62 16.65 8.77
C ASN A 108 9.97 16.54 7.38
N TYR A 109 8.85 15.84 7.27
CA TYR A 109 8.32 15.33 6.01
C TYR A 109 6.84 15.66 5.86
N ALA A 110 6.48 16.16 4.69
CA ALA A 110 5.10 16.49 4.36
C ALA A 110 4.30 15.21 4.06
N ARG A 111 2.97 15.30 4.23
CA ARG A 111 2.08 14.17 3.98
C ARG A 111 0.75 14.61 3.39
N SER A 112 0.21 13.77 2.51
CA SER A 112 -1.21 13.66 2.22
C SER A 112 -1.59 12.25 2.65
N GLU A 113 -2.11 12.11 3.87
CA GLU A 113 -2.18 10.81 4.55
C GLU A 113 -3.43 10.70 5.43
N LEU A 114 -4.14 9.58 5.28
CA LEU A 114 -5.26 9.23 6.12
C LEU A 114 -4.79 8.75 7.49
N ARG A 115 -5.53 9.14 8.53
CA ARG A 115 -5.38 8.69 9.91
C ARG A 115 -6.69 8.06 10.36
N GLU A 116 -6.62 6.84 10.87
CA GLU A 116 -7.80 6.03 11.22
C GLU A 116 -8.64 6.69 12.32
N MET A 117 -9.96 6.72 12.15
CA MET A 117 -10.96 7.24 13.08
C MET A 117 -11.98 6.15 13.40
N ASN A 118 -12.65 6.27 14.53
CA ASN A 118 -13.88 5.51 14.75
C ASN A 118 -15.02 6.14 13.92
N ARG A 119 -16.04 5.34 13.57
CA ARG A 119 -17.25 5.81 12.88
C ARG A 119 -17.98 6.95 13.61
N SER A 120 -17.79 7.05 14.93
CA SER A 120 -18.30 8.16 15.75
C SER A 120 -17.59 9.49 15.51
N GLY A 121 -16.51 9.50 14.72
CA GLY A 121 -15.63 10.65 14.52
C GLY A 121 -14.56 10.81 15.60
N SER A 122 -14.55 9.98 16.65
CA SER A 122 -13.49 9.99 17.66
C SER A 122 -12.22 9.35 17.11
N ALA A 123 -11.10 9.66 17.76
CA ALA A 123 -9.84 9.04 17.38
C ALA A 123 -9.86 7.52 17.60
N ALA A 124 -9.47 6.72 16.59
CA ALA A 124 -9.17 5.32 16.79
C ALA A 124 -7.95 5.17 17.70
N ASP A 125 -8.01 4.25 18.66
CA ASP A 125 -6.99 4.11 19.70
C ASP A 125 -7.07 2.70 20.32
N TRP A 126 -6.80 1.68 19.50
CA TRP A 126 -7.00 0.27 19.85
C TRP A 126 -5.80 -0.34 20.57
N SER A 127 -6.03 -1.30 21.46
CA SER A 127 -4.97 -2.06 22.14
C SER A 127 -4.32 -3.08 21.23
N LEU A 128 -3.11 -3.55 21.55
CA LEU A 128 -2.48 -4.66 20.80
C LEU A 128 -3.25 -5.99 20.91
N SER A 129 -4.05 -6.19 21.96
CA SER A 129 -4.87 -7.41 22.14
C SER A 129 -5.96 -7.49 21.08
N GLY A 130 -6.20 -8.70 20.57
CA GLY A 130 -7.13 -8.95 19.47
C GLY A 130 -6.39 -9.10 18.15
N THR A 131 -7.12 -8.90 17.06
CA THR A 131 -6.59 -8.85 15.69
C THR A 131 -7.04 -7.57 15.02
N HIS A 132 -6.08 -6.83 14.46
CA HIS A 132 -6.32 -5.55 13.78
C HIS A 132 -5.61 -5.58 12.44
N THR A 133 -6.31 -5.29 11.35
CA THR A 133 -5.72 -5.37 10.01
C THR A 133 -6.12 -4.18 9.15
N MET A 134 -5.17 -3.67 8.38
CA MET A 134 -5.38 -2.73 7.29
C MET A 134 -4.89 -3.37 5.98
N LYS A 135 -5.77 -3.44 4.99
CA LYS A 135 -5.48 -3.98 3.65
C LYS A 135 -5.50 -2.86 2.63
N ALA A 136 -4.52 -2.84 1.75
CA ALA A 136 -4.45 -1.87 0.66
C ALA A 136 -4.06 -2.54 -0.68
N THR A 137 -4.63 -2.01 -1.76
CA THR A 137 -4.14 -2.22 -3.14
C THR A 137 -3.81 -0.86 -3.71
N LEU A 138 -2.58 -0.67 -4.18
CA LEU A 138 -2.06 0.63 -4.56
C LEU A 138 -0.99 0.53 -5.66
N ARG A 139 -0.65 1.67 -6.25
CA ARG A 139 0.60 1.87 -6.98
C ARG A 139 1.27 3.16 -6.51
N VAL A 140 2.60 3.19 -6.55
CA VAL A 140 3.34 4.46 -6.43
C VAL A 140 3.51 5.02 -7.84
N VAL A 141 2.87 6.16 -8.10
CA VAL A 141 2.85 6.82 -9.42
C VAL A 141 4.18 7.53 -9.68
N SER A 142 4.71 8.20 -8.65
CA SER A 142 6.02 8.85 -8.67
C SER A 142 6.55 8.99 -7.24
N VAL A 143 7.86 8.94 -7.07
CA VAL A 143 8.53 9.17 -5.78
C VAL A 143 9.94 9.69 -6.03
N THR A 144 10.39 10.74 -5.33
CA THR A 144 11.77 11.22 -5.49
C THR A 144 12.78 10.22 -4.90
N SER A 145 12.57 9.82 -3.65
CA SER A 145 13.50 8.94 -2.93
C SER A 145 12.76 7.77 -2.28
N ASN A 146 11.90 8.06 -1.31
CA ASN A 146 11.12 7.04 -0.62
C ASN A 146 9.84 7.66 -0.04
N VAL A 147 8.81 6.84 0.12
CA VAL A 147 7.49 7.23 0.64
C VAL A 147 6.98 6.16 1.59
N CYS A 148 6.47 6.55 2.75
CA CYS A 148 5.73 5.67 3.63
C CYS A 148 4.27 5.61 3.15
N VAL A 149 3.78 4.41 2.84
CA VAL A 149 2.45 4.18 2.25
C VAL A 149 1.44 3.57 3.22
N GLY A 150 1.91 3.11 4.38
CA GLY A 150 1.08 2.50 5.41
C GLY A 150 1.80 2.45 6.75
N GLN A 151 1.08 2.66 7.85
CA GLN A 151 1.63 2.66 9.19
C GLN A 151 0.70 1.99 10.20
N ILE A 152 1.30 1.45 11.26
CA ILE A 152 0.65 1.32 12.56
C ILE A 152 1.37 2.30 13.47
N HIS A 153 0.67 3.30 13.97
CA HIS A 153 1.26 4.38 14.76
C HIS A 153 0.83 4.32 16.22
N LEU A 154 1.74 4.64 17.13
CA LEU A 154 1.43 4.72 18.56
C LEU A 154 0.43 5.87 18.81
N GLY A 155 -0.60 5.57 19.59
CA GLY A 155 -1.62 6.47 20.11
C GLY A 155 -1.41 6.75 21.59
N SER A 156 -2.48 6.68 22.41
CA SER A 156 -2.36 6.90 23.85
C SER A 156 -1.52 5.83 24.56
N GLY A 157 -1.08 6.10 25.79
CA GLY A 157 -0.25 5.16 26.57
C GLY A 157 1.16 5.67 26.93
N GLY A 158 1.52 6.87 26.47
CA GLY A 158 2.76 7.56 26.82
C GLY A 158 2.95 8.82 25.98
N THR A 159 4.17 9.35 25.97
CA THR A 159 4.55 10.57 25.22
C THR A 159 5.22 10.30 23.87
N SER A 160 5.29 9.03 23.46
CA SER A 160 5.96 8.65 22.22
C SER A 160 5.21 9.20 21.01
N THR A 161 5.98 9.67 20.03
CA THR A 161 5.52 10.10 18.72
C THR A 161 5.96 9.14 17.61
N LYS A 162 6.47 7.97 17.98
CA LYS A 162 7.00 6.97 17.05
C LYS A 162 5.89 6.08 16.50
N PRO A 163 6.08 5.47 15.32
CA PRO A 163 5.23 4.40 14.86
C PRO A 163 5.56 3.09 15.60
N LEU A 164 4.66 2.12 15.53
CA LEU A 164 5.00 0.71 15.75
C LEU A 164 5.70 0.15 14.50
N LEU A 165 5.16 0.47 13.33
CA LEU A 165 5.75 0.13 12.04
C LEU A 165 5.42 1.16 10.95
N GLU A 166 6.28 1.19 9.94
CA GLU A 166 6.09 1.92 8.68
C GLU A 166 6.40 1.01 7.49
N LEU A 167 5.57 1.04 6.46
CA LEU A 167 5.80 0.35 5.20
C LEU A 167 6.23 1.38 4.15
N TYR A 168 7.50 1.34 3.79
CA TYR A 168 8.11 2.23 2.81
C TYR A 168 8.14 1.62 1.41
N TYR A 169 8.08 2.49 0.42
CA TYR A 169 8.38 2.20 -0.97
C TYR A 169 9.49 3.14 -1.44
N ARG A 170 10.55 2.59 -2.05
CA ARG A 170 11.72 3.35 -2.53
C ARG A 170 11.63 3.60 -4.04
N SER A 171 12.36 4.60 -4.53
CA SER A 171 12.47 4.89 -5.97
C SER A 171 13.10 3.75 -6.79
N SER A 172 13.82 2.83 -6.14
CA SER A 172 14.29 1.57 -6.73
C SER A 172 13.16 0.55 -6.98
N GLY A 173 11.97 0.77 -6.42
CA GLY A 173 10.88 -0.20 -6.39
C GLY A 173 10.87 -1.11 -5.17
N ASP A 174 11.87 -1.01 -4.29
CA ASP A 174 11.91 -1.83 -3.08
C ASP A 174 10.80 -1.46 -2.11
N ILE A 175 10.15 -2.48 -1.57
CA ILE A 175 9.20 -2.38 -0.48
C ILE A 175 9.95 -2.77 0.79
N VAL A 176 9.95 -1.88 1.77
CA VAL A 176 10.74 -2.01 2.99
C VAL A 176 9.85 -1.80 4.20
N LEU A 177 9.75 -2.81 5.06
CA LEU A 177 9.14 -2.66 6.37
C LEU A 177 10.16 -2.09 7.35
N GLY A 178 9.79 -1.04 8.07
CA GLY A 178 10.50 -0.58 9.25
C GLY A 178 9.72 -0.90 10.52
N THR A 179 10.27 -1.72 11.41
CA THR A 179 9.69 -1.99 12.74
C THR A 179 10.43 -1.19 13.80
N GLU A 180 9.73 -0.44 14.63
CA GLU A 180 10.36 0.35 15.67
C GLU A 180 10.87 -0.54 16.81
N ASN A 181 12.11 -0.32 17.26
CA ASN A 181 12.72 -1.16 18.30
C ASN A 181 12.14 -0.90 19.71
N SER A 182 11.60 0.31 19.93
CA SER A 182 10.98 0.72 21.18
C SER A 182 10.14 1.99 20.98
N PRO A 183 9.29 2.39 21.94
CA PRO A 183 8.62 3.69 21.89
C PRO A 183 9.58 4.89 21.81
N SER A 184 10.86 4.72 22.11
CA SER A 184 11.87 5.78 21.96
C SER A 184 12.42 5.91 20.54
N GLY A 185 12.18 4.92 19.68
CA GLY A 185 12.74 4.84 18.34
C GLY A 185 13.72 3.67 18.16
N GLY A 186 14.49 3.74 17.07
CA GLY A 186 15.54 2.78 16.71
C GLY A 186 15.19 1.82 15.57
N GLN A 187 14.27 2.15 14.68
CA GLN A 187 13.73 1.30 13.63
C GLN A 187 14.72 0.32 12.97
N THR A 188 14.32 -0.95 12.88
CA THR A 188 14.98 -2.01 12.10
C THR A 188 14.29 -2.14 10.74
N LEU A 189 15.07 -2.18 9.65
CA LEU A 189 14.56 -2.25 8.27
C LEU A 189 14.64 -3.66 7.69
N HIS A 190 13.59 -4.06 6.99
CA HIS A 190 13.47 -5.34 6.30
C HIS A 190 13.01 -5.10 4.86
N THR A 191 13.82 -5.49 3.87
CA THR A 191 13.35 -5.55 2.48
C THR A 191 12.41 -6.74 2.34
N VAL A 192 11.16 -6.47 1.96
CA VAL A 192 10.06 -7.44 1.98
C VAL A 192 9.44 -7.68 0.60
N GLY A 193 9.89 -6.94 -0.41
CA GLY A 193 9.48 -7.14 -1.79
C GLY A 193 10.08 -6.09 -2.72
N ASN A 194 9.81 -6.24 -4.01
CA ASN A 194 10.14 -5.25 -5.02
C ASN A 194 9.02 -5.21 -6.07
N VAL A 195 8.60 -4.01 -6.44
CA VAL A 195 7.61 -3.75 -7.48
C VAL A 195 8.04 -2.49 -8.23
N SER A 196 8.16 -2.54 -9.55
CA SER A 196 8.54 -1.37 -10.35
C SER A 196 7.55 -0.21 -10.19
N VAL A 197 8.05 1.03 -10.26
CA VAL A 197 7.23 2.24 -10.16
C VAL A 197 6.08 2.21 -11.18
N GLY A 198 4.90 2.64 -10.76
CA GLY A 198 3.68 2.63 -11.57
C GLY A 198 2.96 1.28 -11.65
N LYS A 199 3.51 0.20 -11.10
CA LYS A 199 2.82 -1.09 -11.03
C LYS A 199 1.98 -1.21 -9.76
N THR A 200 0.79 -1.79 -9.92
CA THR A 200 -0.11 -2.09 -8.80
C THR A 200 0.41 -3.27 -8.00
N TRP A 201 0.30 -3.18 -6.69
CA TRP A 201 0.63 -4.22 -5.72
C TRP A 201 -0.31 -4.11 -4.51
N SER A 202 -0.28 -5.11 -3.64
CA SER A 202 -1.10 -5.14 -2.44
C SER A 202 -0.28 -5.40 -1.19
N TYR A 203 -0.74 -4.81 -0.08
CA TYR A 203 -0.26 -5.15 1.24
C TYR A 203 -1.39 -5.38 2.24
N THR A 204 -1.11 -6.16 3.27
CA THR A 204 -1.87 -6.17 4.52
C THR A 204 -0.88 -5.96 5.65
N ILE A 205 -1.10 -4.94 6.49
CA ILE A 205 -0.41 -4.79 7.77
C ILE A 205 -1.40 -5.06 8.89
N GLY A 206 -0.93 -5.66 9.98
CA GLY A 206 -1.79 -5.89 11.13
C GLY A 206 -1.07 -6.39 12.36
N VAL A 207 -1.79 -6.43 13.47
CA VAL A 207 -1.35 -7.04 14.73
C VAL A 207 -2.26 -8.21 15.05
N SER A 208 -1.69 -9.29 15.60
CA SER A 208 -2.44 -10.41 16.17
C SER A 208 -1.83 -10.87 17.49
N GLY A 209 -2.68 -11.34 18.41
CA GLY A 209 -2.23 -12.02 19.63
C GLY A 209 -1.51 -11.11 20.63
N GLY A 210 -1.59 -9.78 20.48
CA GLY A 210 -0.96 -8.83 21.40
C GLY A 210 0.52 -8.54 21.14
N ASN A 211 1.21 -9.36 20.34
CA ASN A 211 2.67 -9.35 20.30
C ASN A 211 3.28 -9.63 18.91
N THR A 212 2.48 -9.72 17.86
CA THR A 212 2.96 -10.09 16.52
C THR A 212 2.45 -9.08 15.49
N ILE A 213 3.37 -8.48 14.73
CA ILE A 213 3.10 -7.78 13.47
C ILE A 213 3.00 -8.82 12.36
N ASN A 214 1.92 -8.76 11.60
CA ASN A 214 1.73 -9.54 10.38
C ASN A 214 1.82 -8.60 9.18
N LEU A 215 2.71 -8.93 8.24
CA LEU A 215 2.81 -8.23 6.97
C LEU A 215 2.59 -9.24 5.84
N THR A 216 1.63 -8.95 4.96
CA THR A 216 1.50 -9.66 3.68
C THR A 216 1.79 -8.68 2.56
N VAL A 217 2.70 -9.02 1.63
CA VAL A 217 2.97 -8.26 0.40
C VAL A 217 2.78 -9.19 -0.79
N ASN A 218 1.87 -8.84 -1.70
CA ASN A 218 1.52 -9.67 -2.88
C ASN A 218 1.30 -11.16 -2.55
N GLY A 219 0.61 -11.44 -1.44
CA GLY A 219 0.29 -12.80 -0.98
C GLY A 219 1.39 -13.48 -0.15
N SER A 220 2.62 -12.97 -0.13
CA SER A 220 3.69 -13.48 0.74
C SER A 220 3.60 -12.87 2.13
N THR A 221 3.58 -13.70 3.18
CA THR A 221 3.41 -13.23 4.57
C THR A 221 4.69 -13.40 5.38
N THR A 222 5.05 -12.36 6.13
CA THR A 222 6.13 -12.34 7.12
C THR A 222 5.60 -11.89 8.48
N HIS A 223 6.30 -12.29 9.55
CA HIS A 223 5.91 -12.00 10.92
C HIS A 223 7.07 -11.37 11.69
N TYR A 224 6.77 -10.42 12.56
CA TYR A 224 7.74 -9.72 13.39
C TYR A 224 7.22 -9.60 14.82
N ALA A 225 8.09 -9.80 15.80
CA ALA A 225 7.72 -9.65 17.21
C ALA A 225 7.51 -8.17 17.56
N ILE A 226 6.55 -7.90 18.43
CA ILE A 226 6.35 -6.59 19.06
C ILE A 226 7.06 -6.61 20.42
N PRO A 227 8.07 -5.76 20.65
CA PRO A 227 8.69 -5.61 21.96
C PRO A 227 7.66 -5.25 23.05
N SER A 228 7.79 -5.82 24.24
CA SER A 228 6.86 -5.58 25.35
C SER A 228 6.81 -4.13 25.82
N SER A 229 7.81 -3.31 25.47
CA SER A 229 7.82 -1.87 25.72
C SER A 229 6.68 -1.12 25.01
N PHE A 230 6.04 -1.71 23.99
CA PHE A 230 4.86 -1.16 23.33
C PHE A 230 3.53 -1.49 24.03
N ASN A 231 3.51 -2.39 25.03
CA ASN A 231 2.26 -2.89 25.63
C ASN A 231 1.38 -1.80 26.27
N ALA A 232 1.99 -0.72 26.75
CA ALA A 232 1.26 0.40 27.33
C ALA A 232 0.53 1.24 26.27
N TYR A 233 0.95 1.14 25.00
CA TYR A 233 0.48 2.00 23.92
C TYR A 233 -0.71 1.39 23.19
N LYS A 234 -1.70 2.24 22.97
CA LYS A 234 -2.74 2.07 21.97
C LYS A 234 -2.19 2.44 20.59
N GLN A 235 -2.95 2.09 19.55
CA GLN A 235 -2.50 2.14 18.17
C GLN A 235 -3.60 2.67 17.25
N TYR A 236 -3.20 3.12 16.07
CA TYR A 236 -4.09 3.44 14.96
C TYR A 236 -3.39 3.24 13.61
N PHE A 237 -4.16 2.97 12.57
CA PHE A 237 -3.65 2.85 11.22
C PHE A 237 -3.47 4.23 10.54
N LYS A 238 -2.51 4.29 9.59
CA LYS A 238 -2.39 5.38 8.62
C LYS A 238 -2.12 4.84 7.23
N ALA A 239 -2.60 5.51 6.18
CA ALA A 239 -2.36 5.15 4.78
C ALA A 239 -2.38 6.38 3.88
N GLY A 240 -1.48 6.44 2.90
CA GLY A 240 -1.45 7.54 1.93
C GLY A 240 -0.06 7.78 1.36
N SER A 241 0.31 9.06 1.23
CA SER A 241 1.64 9.51 0.81
C SER A 241 2.29 10.31 1.94
N TYR A 242 3.16 9.67 2.72
CA TYR A 242 4.04 10.33 3.68
C TYR A 242 5.46 10.38 3.11
N ASN A 243 5.78 11.50 2.45
CA ASN A 243 6.95 11.64 1.59
C ASN A 243 8.25 11.75 2.41
N GLN A 244 9.07 10.69 2.42
CA GLN A 244 10.33 10.62 3.17
C GLN A 244 11.48 11.32 2.42
N SER A 245 11.20 12.48 1.86
CA SER A 245 12.16 13.38 1.24
C SER A 245 11.75 14.82 1.46
N SER A 246 12.73 15.70 1.64
CA SER A 246 12.49 17.13 1.87
C SER A 246 13.46 17.98 1.06
N SER A 247 12.94 19.08 0.53
CA SER A 247 13.65 20.11 -0.21
C SER A 247 12.72 21.33 -0.35
N ASP A 248 13.18 22.39 -1.02
CA ASP A 248 12.33 23.53 -1.35
C ASP A 248 11.42 23.33 -2.59
N SER A 249 11.38 22.12 -3.16
CA SER A 249 10.58 21.83 -4.34
C SER A 249 9.10 21.57 -4.02
N THR A 250 8.20 22.27 -4.71
CA THR A 250 6.75 22.02 -4.68
C THR A 250 6.28 21.01 -5.73
N THR A 251 7.18 20.57 -6.62
CA THR A 251 6.86 19.68 -7.76
C THR A 251 7.52 18.31 -7.65
N LYS A 252 8.57 18.17 -6.84
CA LYS A 252 9.12 16.87 -6.42
C LYS A 252 8.42 16.38 -5.15
N GLY A 253 8.37 15.07 -4.96
CA GLY A 253 7.68 14.43 -3.86
C GLY A 253 7.15 13.05 -4.23
N ALA A 254 6.09 12.62 -3.57
CA ALA A 254 5.50 11.30 -3.77
C ALA A 254 4.01 11.36 -4.10
N ARG A 255 3.64 10.69 -5.19
CA ARG A 255 2.24 10.48 -5.61
C ARG A 255 1.90 9.01 -5.50
N VAL A 256 0.86 8.70 -4.73
CA VAL A 256 0.44 7.32 -4.42
C VAL A 256 -1.03 7.18 -4.73
N ALA A 257 -1.41 6.14 -5.47
CA ALA A 257 -2.77 5.91 -5.92
C ALA A 257 -3.29 4.59 -5.36
N PHE A 258 -4.40 4.63 -4.62
CA PHE A 258 -5.05 3.49 -4.00
C PHE A 258 -6.27 3.05 -4.82
N TYR A 259 -6.43 1.74 -4.94
CA TYR A 259 -7.55 1.05 -5.59
C TYR A 259 -8.39 0.25 -4.60
N GLY A 260 -7.88 0.02 -3.39
CA GLY A 260 -8.60 -0.59 -2.29
C GLY A 260 -7.95 -0.21 -0.97
N LEU A 261 -8.76 0.09 0.04
CA LEU A 261 -8.32 0.37 1.40
C LEU A 261 -9.42 -0.03 2.38
N THR A 262 -9.14 -0.96 3.29
CA THR A 262 -10.10 -1.44 4.30
C THR A 262 -9.40 -1.69 5.63
N VAL A 263 -10.10 -1.44 6.73
CA VAL A 263 -9.67 -1.79 8.09
C VAL A 263 -10.65 -2.77 8.74
N ALA A 264 -10.14 -3.63 9.63
CA ALA A 264 -10.95 -4.56 10.41
C ALA A 264 -10.33 -4.82 11.78
N HIS A 265 -11.17 -4.98 12.80
CA HIS A 265 -10.79 -5.30 14.18
C HIS A 265 -11.67 -6.43 14.71
N SER A 266 -11.10 -7.37 15.47
CA SER A 266 -11.78 -8.49 16.12
C SER A 266 -11.11 -8.93 17.40
#